data_AF-A0A423GAE6-F1
#
_entry.id   AF-A0A423GAE6-F1
#
_cell.length_a   1.000
_cell.length_b   1.000
_cell.length_c   1.000
_cell.angle_alpha   90.00
_cell.angle_beta   90.00
_cell.angle_gamma   90.00
#
_symmetry.space_group_name_H-M   'P 1'
#
loop_
_entity.id
_entity.type
_entity.pdbx_description
1 polymer ?
#
loop_
_entity_poly.entity_id
_entity_poly.type
_entity_poly.pdbx_seq_one_letter_code
_entity_poly.pdbx_strand_id
1 'polypeptide(L)'
;MEWINKTRLASGYTSATDKTGREWLVMVAKGTYGIPVHPVHEPRLLDDQVPLVTADVFPGDPGESAASYENDFALYKPRCDVLLNGHCHAPDGVPATDVNVAMKIGSLVKAFKVVGPRIYEAGAFSYAVGRPLPFTRMPITYAQAFGGVDRTAVDPTKHSWYPWNPVGVGYHPGADPTQLNGLPLPTTEELDQPVTAPDGHYKPMALGPVGRAWRQRVQWAGTYDQKWLDQQFPFLPEDFDVRYFQSAPQDQQMDYPQGGEQVALLNLDDKGRSAFRLPAHLKLPMLIILHDGSTRESAAVVDTVILEPDARRFTLTWRASSPLGRNIREVARVIVGQTARQFEQAKAYEERMRGKQHFESLDQLIAWTKEAYPPSEHTL
;
A
#
# COMPACT_ATOMS: atom_id res chain seq x y z
N MET A 1 19.28 -0.02 19.06
CA MET A 1 17.83 0.00 19.24
C MET A 1 17.30 -1.43 19.20
N GLU A 2 16.55 -1.84 20.21
CA GLU A 2 15.84 -3.12 20.26
C GLU A 2 14.44 -2.98 19.63
N TRP A 3 14.02 -3.94 18.82
CA TRP A 3 12.68 -3.97 18.21
C TRP A 3 11.85 -5.12 18.78
N ILE A 4 10.77 -4.80 19.49
CA ILE A 4 9.89 -5.79 20.12
C ILE A 4 8.51 -5.75 19.46
N ASN A 5 8.11 -6.85 18.84
CA ASN A 5 6.79 -6.98 18.27
C ASN A 5 5.90 -7.85 19.18
N LYS A 6 4.89 -7.24 19.82
CA LYS A 6 3.91 -7.96 20.66
C LYS A 6 2.65 -8.37 19.89
N THR A 7 2.67 -8.24 18.56
CA THR A 7 1.55 -8.58 17.68
C THR A 7 1.89 -9.76 16.77
N ARG A 8 0.89 -10.28 16.06
CA ARG A 8 1.10 -11.25 14.97
C ARG A 8 1.37 -10.58 13.61
N LEU A 9 1.49 -9.26 13.55
CA LEU A 9 1.70 -8.51 12.31
C LEU A 9 3.17 -8.60 11.89
N ALA A 10 3.46 -8.54 10.58
CA ALA A 10 4.82 -8.24 10.13
C ALA A 10 5.15 -6.80 10.56
N SER A 11 6.35 -6.53 11.06
CA SER A 11 6.71 -5.18 11.51
C SER A 11 8.20 -4.88 11.35
N GLY A 12 8.53 -3.61 11.21
CA GLY A 12 9.89 -3.14 11.01
C GLY A 12 9.97 -1.63 11.03
N TYR A 13 11.17 -1.11 10.80
CA TYR A 13 11.43 0.33 10.82
C TYR A 13 12.50 0.73 9.81
N THR A 14 12.55 2.03 9.52
CA THR A 14 13.69 2.68 8.87
C THR A 14 13.88 4.08 9.46
N SER A 15 14.99 4.74 9.09
CA SER A 15 15.13 6.18 9.20
C SER A 15 14.79 6.84 7.86
N ALA A 16 14.19 8.03 7.90
CA ALA A 16 13.99 8.89 6.74
C ALA A 16 14.26 10.35 7.13
N THR A 17 14.61 11.18 6.16
CA THR A 17 14.90 12.60 6.40
C THR A 17 13.80 13.44 5.76
N ASP A 18 13.30 14.44 6.49
CA ASP A 18 12.35 15.40 5.93
C ASP A 18 13.06 16.51 5.13
N LYS A 19 12.29 17.42 4.55
CA LYS A 19 12.83 18.54 3.75
C LYS A 19 13.65 19.56 4.55
N THR A 20 13.60 19.53 5.88
CA THR A 20 14.41 20.38 6.75
C THR A 20 15.72 19.70 7.17
N GLY A 21 15.97 18.47 6.69
CA GLY A 21 17.14 17.69 7.09
C GLY A 21 16.97 16.97 8.43
N ARG A 22 15.77 17.01 9.04
CA ARG A 22 15.53 16.32 10.30
C ARG A 22 15.33 14.84 10.05
N GLU A 23 16.03 14.00 10.82
CA GLU A 23 15.81 12.55 10.80
C GLU A 23 14.51 12.17 11.53
N TRP A 24 13.83 11.17 10.99
CA TRP A 24 12.61 10.58 11.52
C TRP A 24 12.78 9.07 11.62
N LEU A 25 12.29 8.50 12.71
CA LEU A 25 12.04 7.06 12.83
C LEU A 25 10.69 6.74 12.21
N VAL A 26 10.69 5.96 11.14
CA VAL A 26 9.48 5.46 10.47
C VAL A 26 9.27 4.02 10.92
N MET A 27 8.13 3.76 11.56
CA MET A 27 7.74 2.46 12.09
C MET A 27 6.54 1.95 11.30
N VAL A 28 6.61 0.69 10.91
CA VAL A 28 5.59 0.06 10.06
C VAL A 28 5.17 -1.28 10.66
N ALA A 29 3.87 -1.56 10.61
CA ALA A 29 3.34 -2.90 10.78
C ALA A 29 2.37 -3.22 9.63
N LYS A 30 2.34 -4.48 9.20
CA LYS A 30 1.48 -4.97 8.12
C LYS A 30 0.74 -6.21 8.58
N GLY A 31 -0.58 -6.19 8.40
CA GLY A 31 -1.46 -7.32 8.67
C GLY A 31 -2.03 -7.88 7.38
N THR A 32 -2.01 -9.19 7.23
CA THR A 32 -2.61 -9.95 6.13
C THR A 32 -3.87 -10.64 6.62
N TYR A 33 -5.00 -10.30 6.00
CA TYR A 33 -6.33 -10.78 6.37
C TYR A 33 -6.93 -11.59 5.23
N GLY A 34 -7.65 -12.66 5.56
CA GLY A 34 -8.44 -13.40 4.59
C GLY A 34 -9.70 -12.62 4.20
N ILE A 35 -10.03 -12.57 2.91
CA ILE A 35 -11.31 -12.04 2.43
C ILE A 35 -12.42 -13.04 2.84
N PRO A 36 -13.42 -12.62 3.62
CA PRO A 36 -14.49 -13.52 4.05
C PRO A 36 -15.30 -14.07 2.87
N VAL A 37 -15.73 -15.33 2.98
CA VAL A 37 -16.63 -15.94 1.98
C VAL A 37 -18.03 -15.33 2.03
N HIS A 38 -18.51 -15.00 3.23
CA HIS A 38 -19.82 -14.41 3.48
C HIS A 38 -19.70 -12.98 4.01
N PRO A 39 -20.55 -12.04 3.56
CA PRO A 39 -20.46 -10.63 3.95
C PRO A 39 -20.63 -10.33 5.44
N VAL A 40 -21.24 -11.25 6.18
CA VAL A 40 -21.48 -11.11 7.63
C VAL A 40 -20.29 -11.57 8.49
N HIS A 41 -19.33 -12.29 7.90
CA HIS A 41 -18.17 -12.78 8.63
C HIS A 41 -17.10 -11.68 8.73
N GLU A 42 -16.51 -11.57 9.92
CA GLU A 42 -15.37 -10.69 10.11
C GLU A 42 -14.12 -11.25 9.42
N PRO A 43 -13.29 -10.39 8.82
CA PRO A 43 -12.01 -10.80 8.27
C PRO A 43 -11.09 -11.32 9.39
N ARG A 44 -10.46 -12.46 9.15
CA ARG A 44 -9.49 -13.05 10.09
C ARG A 44 -8.07 -12.71 9.66
N LEU A 45 -7.25 -12.28 10.63
CA LEU A 45 -5.82 -12.18 10.45
C LEU A 45 -5.25 -13.59 10.23
N LEU A 46 -4.60 -13.79 9.09
CA LEU A 46 -4.02 -15.08 8.69
C LEU A 46 -2.80 -15.42 9.56
N ASP A 47 -2.41 -16.69 9.60
CA ASP A 47 -1.20 -17.09 10.32
C ASP A 47 0.04 -16.73 9.50
N ASP A 48 -0.01 -16.96 8.18
CA ASP A 48 1.03 -16.55 7.26
C ASP A 48 0.85 -15.07 6.86
N GLN A 49 1.77 -14.24 7.32
CA GLN A 49 1.80 -12.81 7.02
C GLN A 49 2.67 -12.52 5.80
N VAL A 50 2.16 -11.71 4.88
CA VAL A 50 2.96 -11.15 3.78
C VAL A 50 4.04 -10.24 4.38
N PRO A 51 5.32 -10.38 3.95
CA PRO A 51 6.39 -9.55 4.48
C PRO A 51 6.22 -8.06 4.13
N LEU A 52 6.97 -7.23 4.86
CA LEU A 52 7.14 -5.82 4.49
C LEU A 52 7.90 -5.71 3.17
N VAL A 53 7.46 -4.79 2.34
CA VAL A 53 8.05 -4.45 1.04
C VAL A 53 9.06 -3.33 1.29
N THR A 54 10.34 -3.62 1.11
CA THR A 54 11.44 -2.68 1.38
C THR A 54 11.89 -1.89 0.15
N ALA A 55 11.46 -2.31 -1.04
CA ALA A 55 11.68 -1.65 -2.31
C ALA A 55 10.48 -1.91 -3.23
N ASP A 56 10.20 -0.99 -4.14
CA ASP A 56 9.09 -1.13 -5.10
C ASP A 56 9.27 -2.44 -5.91
N VAL A 57 8.19 -3.20 -6.05
CA VAL A 57 8.16 -4.50 -6.73
C VAL A 57 7.48 -4.35 -8.07
N PHE A 58 8.15 -4.82 -9.11
CA PHE A 58 7.69 -4.74 -10.50
C PHE A 58 7.58 -6.15 -11.09
N PRO A 59 6.62 -6.41 -11.99
CA PRO A 59 6.54 -7.67 -12.73
C PRO A 59 7.61 -7.78 -13.83
N GLY A 60 8.18 -6.64 -14.26
CA GLY A 60 9.29 -6.56 -15.21
C GLY A 60 10.28 -5.49 -14.76
N ASP A 61 10.93 -4.83 -15.72
CA ASP A 61 11.95 -3.83 -15.41
C ASP A 61 11.36 -2.57 -14.75
N PRO A 62 12.00 -2.01 -13.71
CA PRO A 62 11.61 -0.73 -13.13
C PRO A 62 11.63 0.39 -14.18
N GLY A 63 10.57 1.21 -14.22
CA GLY A 63 10.42 2.31 -15.17
C GLY A 63 9.79 1.92 -16.51
N GLU A 64 9.88 0.64 -16.91
CA GLU A 64 9.24 0.10 -18.12
C GLU A 64 8.00 -0.76 -17.81
N SER A 65 7.77 -1.08 -16.52
CA SER A 65 6.60 -1.82 -16.06
C SER A 65 5.87 -1.12 -14.92
N ALA A 66 4.57 -1.37 -14.81
CA ALA A 66 3.75 -0.85 -13.71
C ALA A 66 4.11 -1.58 -12.40
N ALA A 67 4.33 -0.83 -11.32
CA ALA A 67 4.61 -1.41 -10.01
C ALA A 67 3.42 -2.24 -9.52
N SER A 68 3.70 -3.40 -8.93
CA SER A 68 2.71 -4.23 -8.23
C SER A 68 2.60 -3.82 -6.76
N TYR A 69 3.74 -3.52 -6.13
CA TYR A 69 3.79 -3.08 -4.74
C TYR A 69 4.77 -1.92 -4.60
N GLU A 70 4.47 -0.98 -3.73
CA GLU A 70 5.41 0.07 -3.35
C GLU A 70 6.09 -0.28 -2.02
N ASN A 71 7.28 0.28 -1.79
CA ASN A 71 7.94 0.34 -0.49
C ASN A 71 6.99 0.81 0.63
N ASP A 72 6.88 0.03 1.71
CA ASP A 72 6.04 0.34 2.88
C ASP A 72 6.64 1.44 3.78
N PHE A 73 7.86 1.91 3.53
CA PHE A 73 8.58 2.82 4.40
C PHE A 73 8.60 4.28 3.92
N ALA A 74 7.50 4.74 3.31
CA ALA A 74 7.33 6.17 3.04
C ALA A 74 7.40 6.99 4.34
N LEU A 75 7.97 8.19 4.31
CA LEU A 75 8.11 9.03 5.52
C LEU A 75 6.75 9.35 6.15
N TYR A 76 5.80 9.78 5.32
CA TYR A 76 4.45 10.14 5.77
C TYR A 76 3.51 10.16 4.56
N LYS A 77 2.34 9.54 4.68
CA LYS A 77 1.27 9.57 3.68
C LYS A 77 0.10 10.35 4.25
N PRO A 78 -0.25 11.56 3.78
CA PRO A 78 -1.33 12.36 4.35
C PRO A 78 -2.74 11.75 4.24
N ARG A 79 -2.91 10.72 3.41
CA ARG A 79 -4.19 10.04 3.14
C ARG A 79 -3.97 8.53 3.07
N CYS A 80 -5.03 7.75 3.26
CA CYS A 80 -4.96 6.32 3.02
C CYS A 80 -5.02 6.01 1.53
N ASP A 81 -4.00 5.32 1.01
CA ASP A 81 -4.00 4.73 -0.32
C ASP A 81 -4.88 3.47 -0.34
N VAL A 82 -5.76 3.33 -1.32
CA VAL A 82 -6.58 2.14 -1.55
C VAL A 82 -6.22 1.54 -2.89
N LEU A 83 -5.55 0.40 -2.89
CA LEU A 83 -5.05 -0.26 -4.09
C LEU A 83 -5.67 -1.64 -4.25
N LEU A 84 -5.67 -2.16 -5.48
CA LEU A 84 -6.03 -3.53 -5.77
C LEU A 84 -5.08 -4.12 -6.81
N ASN A 85 -4.58 -5.32 -6.50
CA ASN A 85 -3.87 -6.17 -7.44
C ASN A 85 -4.76 -7.36 -7.79
N GLY A 86 -5.16 -7.46 -9.05
CA GLY A 86 -6.02 -8.55 -9.47
C GLY A 86 -6.50 -8.43 -10.91
N HIS A 87 -7.59 -9.14 -11.18
CA HIS A 87 -8.14 -9.30 -12.51
C HIS A 87 -9.61 -8.89 -12.56
N CYS A 88 -10.04 -8.47 -13.73
CA CYS A 88 -11.44 -8.45 -14.12
C CYS A 88 -11.89 -9.87 -14.46
N HIS A 89 -13.10 -10.22 -14.04
CA HIS A 89 -13.75 -11.48 -14.35
C HIS A 89 -15.06 -11.21 -15.11
N ALA A 90 -15.25 -11.90 -16.23
CA ALA A 90 -16.51 -11.82 -16.94
C ALA A 90 -17.64 -12.49 -16.13
N PRO A 91 -18.85 -11.90 -16.09
CA PRO A 91 -19.96 -12.45 -15.32
C PRO A 91 -20.25 -13.92 -15.63
N ASP A 92 -20.47 -14.71 -14.58
CA ASP A 92 -20.77 -16.15 -14.65
C ASP A 92 -19.73 -17.00 -15.42
N GLY A 93 -18.52 -16.46 -15.63
CA GLY A 93 -17.48 -17.10 -16.43
C GLY A 93 -17.78 -17.15 -17.93
N VAL A 94 -18.81 -16.45 -18.40
CA VAL A 94 -19.20 -16.40 -19.81
C VAL A 94 -18.33 -15.38 -20.54
N PRO A 95 -17.69 -15.73 -21.67
CA PRO A 95 -16.87 -14.78 -22.42
C PRO A 95 -17.65 -13.51 -22.80
N ALA A 96 -17.11 -12.36 -22.43
CA ALA A 96 -17.69 -11.05 -22.70
C ALA A 96 -16.68 -10.17 -23.46
N THR A 97 -17.17 -9.25 -24.28
CA THR A 97 -16.34 -8.26 -24.99
C THR A 97 -15.98 -7.07 -24.13
N ASP A 98 -16.78 -6.78 -23.11
CA ASP A 98 -16.55 -5.75 -22.13
C ASP A 98 -17.26 -6.06 -20.81
N VAL A 99 -16.70 -5.56 -19.71
CA VAL A 99 -17.15 -5.80 -18.35
C VAL A 99 -16.92 -4.55 -17.51
N ASN A 100 -17.96 -4.06 -16.84
CA ASN A 100 -17.79 -2.99 -15.85
C ASN A 100 -17.23 -3.57 -14.55
N VAL A 101 -16.22 -2.91 -13.98
CA VAL A 101 -15.65 -3.25 -12.68
C VAL A 101 -15.84 -2.11 -11.69
N ALA A 102 -15.96 -2.43 -10.42
CA ALA A 102 -16.03 -1.40 -9.37
C ALA A 102 -15.41 -1.87 -8.06
N MET A 103 -14.68 -0.97 -7.41
CA MET A 103 -14.15 -1.13 -6.05
C MET A 103 -14.75 -0.04 -5.16
N LYS A 104 -15.25 -0.45 -3.99
CA LYS A 104 -15.73 0.44 -2.94
C LYS A 104 -15.06 0.12 -1.61
N ILE A 105 -14.69 1.16 -0.87
CA ILE A 105 -14.29 1.09 0.54
C ILE A 105 -14.80 2.33 1.29
N GLY A 106 -15.69 2.14 2.27
CA GLY A 106 -16.33 3.25 2.96
C GLY A 106 -17.10 4.15 1.99
N SER A 107 -16.71 5.43 1.88
CA SER A 107 -17.26 6.40 0.92
C SER A 107 -16.54 6.42 -0.43
N LEU A 108 -15.35 5.82 -0.54
CA LEU A 108 -14.57 5.78 -1.77
C LEU A 108 -15.19 4.77 -2.74
N VAL A 109 -15.40 5.20 -3.99
CA VAL A 109 -15.90 4.34 -5.08
C VAL A 109 -15.10 4.67 -6.35
N LYS A 110 -14.57 3.63 -6.99
CA LYS A 110 -13.98 3.73 -8.33
C LYS A 110 -14.60 2.67 -9.22
N ALA A 111 -15.06 3.07 -10.40
CA ALA A 111 -15.65 2.19 -11.40
C ALA A 111 -15.18 2.59 -12.80
N PHE A 112 -14.96 1.61 -13.65
CA PHE A 112 -14.51 1.80 -15.03
C PHE A 112 -14.84 0.54 -15.84
N LYS A 113 -14.63 0.60 -17.16
CA LYS A 113 -14.89 -0.51 -18.07
C LYS A 113 -13.59 -1.22 -18.44
N VAL A 114 -13.63 -2.54 -18.42
CA VAL A 114 -12.60 -3.41 -19.00
C VAL A 114 -13.12 -3.89 -20.35
N VAL A 115 -12.39 -3.60 -21.40
CA VAL A 115 -12.73 -3.97 -22.79
C VAL A 115 -11.73 -5.00 -23.26
N GLY A 116 -12.22 -6.02 -23.96
CA GLY A 116 -11.40 -7.07 -24.51
C GLY A 116 -10.29 -6.54 -25.42
N PRO A 117 -9.23 -7.34 -25.69
CA PRO A 117 -8.11 -6.91 -26.52
C PRO A 117 -8.57 -6.36 -27.87
N ARG A 118 -8.00 -5.22 -28.26
CA ARG A 118 -8.25 -4.49 -29.50
C ARG A 118 -6.93 -4.02 -30.09
N ILE A 119 -6.94 -3.78 -31.39
CA ILE A 119 -5.82 -3.18 -32.14
C ILE A 119 -6.33 -2.00 -32.96
N TYR A 120 -5.42 -1.09 -33.32
CA TYR A 120 -5.70 -0.11 -34.36
C TYR A 120 -5.68 -0.81 -35.72
N GLU A 121 -6.66 -0.51 -36.56
CA GLU A 121 -6.77 -1.03 -37.93
C GLU A 121 -6.58 0.12 -38.92
N ALA A 122 -5.65 -0.03 -39.87
CA ALA A 122 -5.43 0.99 -40.90
C ALA A 122 -6.58 1.00 -41.93
N GLY A 123 -7.09 2.20 -42.20
CA GLY A 123 -7.83 2.55 -43.41
C GLY A 123 -6.93 3.32 -44.38
N ALA A 124 -7.41 3.53 -45.61
CA ALA A 124 -6.63 4.19 -46.67
C ALA A 124 -6.19 5.64 -46.34
N PHE A 125 -6.92 6.33 -45.46
CA PHE A 125 -6.65 7.72 -45.04
C PHE A 125 -6.98 7.98 -43.56
N SER A 126 -7.25 6.93 -42.78
CA SER A 126 -7.68 7.01 -41.39
C SER A 126 -7.28 5.75 -40.64
N TYR A 127 -7.46 5.72 -39.34
CA TYR A 127 -7.44 4.50 -38.54
C TYR A 127 -8.85 4.20 -38.03
N ALA A 128 -9.10 2.94 -37.68
CA ALA A 128 -10.28 2.49 -36.95
C ALA A 128 -9.83 1.70 -35.71
N VAL A 129 -10.76 1.47 -34.79
CA VAL A 129 -10.55 0.58 -33.66
C VAL A 129 -11.16 -0.78 -33.98
N GLY A 130 -10.34 -1.82 -33.88
CA GLY A 130 -10.79 -3.19 -34.09
C GLY A 130 -11.84 -3.62 -33.07
N ARG A 131 -12.64 -4.62 -33.43
CA ARG A 131 -13.67 -5.17 -32.53
C ARG A 131 -13.01 -5.84 -31.31
N PRO A 132 -13.54 -5.64 -30.09
CA PRO A 132 -12.99 -6.26 -28.90
C PRO A 132 -13.11 -7.79 -28.96
N LEU A 133 -12.00 -8.47 -28.69
CA LEU A 133 -11.99 -9.93 -28.54
C LEU A 133 -12.63 -10.34 -27.20
N PRO A 134 -13.47 -11.39 -27.16
CA PRO A 134 -14.10 -11.82 -25.93
C PRO A 134 -13.06 -12.38 -24.93
N PHE A 135 -13.30 -12.16 -23.64
CA PHE A 135 -12.47 -12.66 -22.56
C PHE A 135 -13.33 -13.17 -21.39
N THR A 136 -12.76 -14.07 -20.58
CA THR A 136 -13.35 -14.49 -19.30
C THR A 136 -12.61 -13.89 -18.11
N ARG A 137 -11.32 -13.57 -18.28
CA ARG A 137 -10.47 -12.98 -17.24
C ARG A 137 -9.37 -12.11 -17.85
N MET A 138 -9.15 -10.92 -17.32
CA MET A 138 -8.10 -10.01 -17.77
C MET A 138 -7.44 -9.26 -16.61
N PRO A 139 -6.11 -9.06 -16.60
CA PRO A 139 -5.44 -8.28 -15.56
C PRO A 139 -5.89 -6.82 -15.57
N ILE A 140 -5.93 -6.20 -14.39
CA ILE A 140 -6.15 -4.76 -14.22
C ILE A 140 -4.86 -4.14 -13.73
N THR A 141 -4.06 -3.59 -14.64
CA THR A 141 -2.83 -2.88 -14.29
C THR A 141 -2.66 -1.65 -15.17
N TYR A 142 -1.79 -0.73 -14.76
CA TYR A 142 -1.44 0.42 -15.59
C TYR A 142 -0.76 0.03 -16.92
N ALA A 143 -0.18 -1.18 -17.03
CA ALA A 143 0.40 -1.67 -18.28
C ALA A 143 -0.66 -1.91 -19.38
N GLN A 144 -1.93 -2.13 -19.01
CA GLN A 144 -3.02 -2.24 -19.99
C GLN A 144 -3.92 -0.99 -20.06
N ALA A 145 -3.58 0.06 -19.32
CA ALA A 145 -4.31 1.33 -19.34
C ALA A 145 -3.73 2.28 -20.38
N PHE A 146 -4.53 3.27 -20.79
CA PHE A 146 -4.10 4.25 -21.78
C PHE A 146 -2.79 4.94 -21.37
N GLY A 147 -1.88 5.09 -22.32
CA GLY A 147 -0.59 5.74 -22.12
C GLY A 147 0.50 5.06 -22.95
N GLY A 148 1.73 5.09 -22.45
CA GLY A 148 2.89 4.50 -23.09
C GLY A 148 3.88 5.52 -23.64
N VAL A 149 4.89 5.01 -24.32
CA VAL A 149 5.89 5.79 -25.05
C VAL A 149 5.70 5.55 -26.55
N ASP A 150 5.44 6.62 -27.29
CA ASP A 150 5.41 6.57 -28.74
C ASP A 150 6.83 6.61 -29.30
N ARG A 151 7.25 5.48 -29.86
CA ARG A 151 8.55 5.28 -30.51
C ARG A 151 8.43 5.01 -32.01
N THR A 152 7.26 5.30 -32.61
CA THR A 152 6.96 4.99 -34.02
C THR A 152 7.80 5.82 -35.01
N ALA A 153 8.21 7.04 -34.63
CA ALA A 153 9.09 7.86 -35.43
C ALA A 153 10.52 7.29 -35.47
N VAL A 154 11.14 7.28 -36.67
CA VAL A 154 12.54 6.87 -36.86
C VAL A 154 13.51 7.79 -36.12
N ASP A 155 13.20 9.08 -36.07
CA ASP A 155 13.96 10.10 -35.36
C ASP A 155 13.61 10.07 -33.85
N PRO A 156 14.55 9.70 -32.95
CA PRO A 156 14.29 9.61 -31.52
C PRO A 156 13.92 10.95 -30.87
N THR A 157 14.27 12.08 -31.49
CA THR A 157 13.90 13.41 -30.98
C THR A 157 12.41 13.70 -31.10
N LYS A 158 11.69 12.89 -31.89
CA LYS A 158 10.24 12.95 -32.07
C LYS A 158 9.49 11.93 -31.19
N HIS A 159 10.20 11.13 -30.40
CA HIS A 159 9.56 10.24 -29.44
C HIS A 159 8.85 11.06 -28.38
N SER A 160 7.68 10.58 -27.97
CA SER A 160 6.89 11.24 -26.94
C SER A 160 6.36 10.19 -25.96
N TRP A 161 5.96 10.61 -24.77
CA TRP A 161 5.40 9.71 -23.77
C TRP A 161 4.18 10.33 -23.12
N TYR A 162 3.26 9.48 -22.66
CA TYR A 162 2.10 9.94 -21.94
C TYR A 162 2.45 10.18 -20.46
N PRO A 163 2.46 11.43 -19.96
CA PRO A 163 3.06 11.75 -18.67
C PRO A 163 2.31 11.17 -17.47
N TRP A 164 1.04 10.80 -17.63
CA TRP A 164 0.21 10.20 -16.57
C TRP A 164 0.32 8.67 -16.48
N ASN A 165 0.86 8.02 -17.52
CA ASN A 165 1.09 6.57 -17.53
C ASN A 165 2.12 6.20 -18.62
N PRO A 166 3.42 6.41 -18.40
CA PRO A 166 4.47 6.14 -19.39
C PRO A 166 4.63 4.65 -19.76
N VAL A 167 4.15 3.74 -18.91
CA VAL A 167 4.25 2.27 -19.11
C VAL A 167 2.97 1.66 -19.68
N GLY A 168 2.00 2.51 -20.03
CA GLY A 168 0.72 2.09 -20.59
C GLY A 168 0.79 1.72 -22.07
N VAL A 169 -0.38 1.70 -22.69
CA VAL A 169 -0.55 1.28 -24.09
C VAL A 169 -1.53 2.18 -24.85
N GLY A 170 -1.32 2.32 -26.15
CA GLY A 170 -2.26 2.96 -27.07
C GLY A 170 -2.02 4.46 -27.33
N TYR A 171 -1.02 5.09 -26.73
CA TYR A 171 -0.62 6.48 -26.98
C TYR A 171 0.38 6.58 -28.15
N HIS A 172 -0.05 7.18 -29.26
CA HIS A 172 0.75 7.35 -30.48
C HIS A 172 0.36 8.64 -31.22
N PRO A 173 0.58 9.83 -30.63
CA PRO A 173 -0.03 11.07 -31.10
C PRO A 173 0.47 11.55 -32.47
N GLY A 174 1.64 11.07 -32.92
CA GLY A 174 2.26 11.47 -34.18
C GLY A 174 2.38 10.36 -35.22
N ALA A 175 1.83 9.18 -34.96
CA ALA A 175 1.99 8.02 -35.82
C ALA A 175 1.06 8.09 -37.05
N ASP A 176 1.60 7.74 -38.23
CA ASP A 176 0.80 7.57 -39.45
C ASP A 176 -0.11 6.34 -39.33
N PRO A 177 -1.32 6.33 -39.94
CA PRO A 177 -2.23 5.18 -39.90
C PRO A 177 -1.58 3.82 -40.25
N THR A 178 -0.62 3.79 -41.17
CA THR A 178 0.10 2.56 -41.55
C THR A 178 1.00 2.03 -40.44
N GLN A 179 1.56 2.92 -39.61
CA GLN A 179 2.39 2.56 -38.46
C GLN A 179 1.55 2.16 -37.25
N LEU A 180 0.32 2.68 -37.16
CA LEU A 180 -0.64 2.30 -36.12
C LEU A 180 -1.18 0.88 -36.31
N ASN A 181 -1.27 0.40 -37.55
CA ASN A 181 -1.92 -0.87 -37.86
C ASN A 181 -1.34 -2.04 -37.04
N GLY A 182 -2.20 -2.72 -36.29
CA GLY A 182 -1.81 -3.84 -35.43
C GLY A 182 -1.27 -3.45 -34.06
N LEU A 183 -1.04 -2.15 -33.78
CA LEU A 183 -0.66 -1.71 -32.45
C LEU A 183 -1.84 -1.86 -31.47
N PRO A 184 -1.59 -2.30 -30.24
CA PRO A 184 -2.63 -2.56 -29.26
C PRO A 184 -3.31 -1.28 -28.74
N LEU A 185 -4.60 -1.39 -28.42
CA LEU A 185 -5.34 -0.42 -27.61
C LEU A 185 -5.37 -0.82 -26.14
N PRO A 186 -5.61 0.13 -25.22
CA PRO A 186 -5.85 -0.19 -23.83
C PRO A 186 -7.11 -1.03 -23.65
N THR A 187 -7.06 -1.86 -22.62
CA THR A 187 -8.14 -2.78 -22.23
C THR A 187 -8.93 -2.26 -21.04
N THR A 188 -8.64 -1.03 -20.61
CA THR A 188 -9.34 -0.32 -19.54
C THR A 188 -9.62 1.11 -19.98
N GLU A 189 -10.84 1.58 -19.73
CA GLU A 189 -11.31 2.90 -20.13
C GLU A 189 -12.37 3.42 -19.16
N GLU A 190 -12.52 4.75 -19.08
CA GLU A 190 -13.55 5.36 -18.22
C GLU A 190 -14.94 4.93 -18.66
N LEU A 191 -15.89 4.93 -17.71
CA LEU A 191 -17.30 4.74 -18.07
C LEU A 191 -17.71 5.86 -19.03
N ASP A 192 -18.34 5.48 -20.14
CA ASP A 192 -18.88 6.37 -21.15
C ASP A 192 -17.85 7.26 -21.89
N GLN A 193 -16.55 6.98 -21.75
CA GLN A 193 -15.49 7.62 -22.54
C GLN A 193 -14.56 6.56 -23.16
N PRO A 194 -15.00 5.92 -24.26
CA PRO A 194 -14.21 4.87 -24.91
C PRO A 194 -12.91 5.42 -25.49
N VAL A 195 -11.84 4.63 -25.40
CA VAL A 195 -10.57 4.96 -26.05
C VAL A 195 -10.68 4.64 -27.54
N THR A 196 -10.66 5.68 -28.37
CA THR A 196 -10.83 5.57 -29.83
C THR A 196 -9.73 6.22 -30.65
N ALA A 197 -8.86 7.01 -30.03
CA ALA A 197 -7.84 7.79 -30.72
C ALA A 197 -6.46 7.65 -30.04
N PRO A 198 -5.36 7.62 -30.81
CA PRO A 198 -4.01 7.48 -30.27
C PRO A 198 -3.44 8.78 -29.67
N ASP A 199 -4.04 9.93 -29.99
CA ASP A 199 -3.68 11.27 -29.52
C ASP A 199 -4.68 11.83 -28.48
N GLY A 200 -5.65 11.02 -28.06
CA GLY A 200 -6.69 11.45 -27.12
C GLY A 200 -6.19 11.73 -25.71
N HIS A 201 -6.99 12.47 -24.95
CA HIS A 201 -6.73 12.81 -23.55
C HIS A 201 -7.51 11.89 -22.60
N TYR A 202 -7.17 10.60 -22.58
CA TYR A 202 -7.84 9.62 -21.73
C TYR A 202 -7.15 9.44 -20.39
N LYS A 203 -7.93 9.38 -19.30
CA LYS A 203 -7.38 9.07 -17.98
C LYS A 203 -7.01 7.58 -17.91
N PRO A 204 -5.79 7.22 -17.49
CA PRO A 204 -5.42 5.81 -17.32
C PRO A 204 -6.25 5.14 -16.22
N MET A 205 -7.00 4.09 -16.57
CA MET A 205 -7.86 3.35 -15.65
C MET A 205 -7.15 2.09 -15.12
N ALA A 206 -6.79 2.11 -13.84
CA ALA A 206 -6.27 0.94 -13.14
C ALA A 206 -6.60 1.05 -11.65
N LEU A 207 -6.18 0.04 -10.87
CA LEU A 207 -6.34 0.00 -9.42
C LEU A 207 -5.02 -0.15 -8.65
N GLY A 208 -3.90 -0.33 -9.36
CA GLY A 208 -2.57 -0.46 -8.76
C GLY A 208 -1.92 0.89 -8.40
N PRO A 209 -0.67 0.87 -7.90
CA PRO A 209 0.07 2.08 -7.56
C PRO A 209 0.51 2.87 -8.81
N VAL A 210 0.56 4.20 -8.69
CA VAL A 210 1.15 5.10 -9.68
C VAL A 210 2.66 5.23 -9.48
N GLY A 211 3.40 5.21 -10.60
CA GLY A 211 4.87 5.32 -10.59
C GLY A 211 5.36 6.67 -10.05
N ARG A 212 6.50 6.63 -9.35
CA ARG A 212 7.12 7.82 -8.68
C ARG A 212 7.43 8.97 -9.64
N ALA A 213 7.82 8.64 -10.88
CA ALA A 213 8.16 9.60 -11.92
C ALA A 213 6.96 10.12 -12.72
N TRP A 214 5.75 9.64 -12.45
CA TRP A 214 4.57 9.99 -13.25
C TRP A 214 4.00 11.33 -12.80
N ARG A 215 3.26 11.99 -13.69
CA ARG A 215 2.74 13.35 -13.47
C ARG A 215 1.93 13.48 -12.18
N GLN A 216 1.20 12.43 -11.78
CA GLN A 216 0.43 12.37 -10.53
C GLN A 216 1.30 12.70 -9.30
N ARG A 217 2.57 12.24 -9.30
CA ARG A 217 3.47 12.29 -8.14
C ARG A 217 4.63 13.24 -8.32
N VAL A 218 5.30 13.21 -9.48
CA VAL A 218 6.53 13.99 -9.71
C VAL A 218 6.32 15.49 -9.56
N GLN A 219 5.10 15.98 -9.78
CA GLN A 219 4.72 17.38 -9.53
C GLN A 219 4.88 17.81 -8.06
N TRP A 220 4.94 16.86 -7.12
CA TRP A 220 5.13 17.08 -5.68
C TRP A 220 6.57 16.83 -5.22
N ALA A 221 7.47 16.41 -6.12
CA ALA A 221 8.87 16.15 -5.79
C ALA A 221 9.66 17.44 -5.50
N GLY A 222 9.10 18.61 -5.84
CA GLY A 222 9.78 19.89 -5.74
C GLY A 222 10.71 20.16 -6.93
N THR A 223 11.41 21.29 -6.86
CA THR A 223 12.23 21.82 -7.95
C THR A 223 13.71 21.51 -7.71
N TYR A 224 14.31 20.71 -8.60
CA TYR A 224 15.72 20.32 -8.57
C TYR A 224 16.54 21.11 -9.62
N ASP A 225 16.71 22.41 -9.39
CA ASP A 225 17.46 23.31 -10.29
C ASP A 225 18.89 23.62 -9.77
N GLN A 226 19.60 24.53 -10.44
CA GLN A 226 20.96 24.94 -10.01
C GLN A 226 20.95 25.60 -8.63
N LYS A 227 19.88 26.33 -8.28
CA LYS A 227 19.76 26.93 -6.94
C LYS A 227 19.66 25.85 -5.87
N TRP A 228 18.89 24.80 -6.10
CA TRP A 228 18.86 23.63 -5.22
C TRP A 228 20.25 22.99 -5.09
N LEU A 229 20.98 22.78 -6.20
CA LEU A 229 22.34 22.24 -6.17
C LEU A 229 23.30 23.11 -5.33
N ASP A 230 23.25 24.42 -5.50
CA ASP A 230 24.20 25.35 -4.87
C ASP A 230 23.87 25.61 -3.38
N GLN A 231 22.60 25.53 -2.98
CA GLN A 231 22.13 26.05 -1.68
C GLN A 231 21.41 25.04 -0.79
N GLN A 232 20.88 23.94 -1.33
CA GLN A 232 20.03 23.00 -0.58
C GLN A 232 20.53 21.56 -0.61
N PHE A 233 21.25 21.13 -1.65
CA PHE A 233 21.83 19.79 -1.73
C PHE A 233 22.63 19.48 -0.44
N PRO A 234 22.46 18.30 0.17
CA PRO A 234 21.74 17.11 -0.31
C PRO A 234 20.29 16.95 0.20
N PHE A 235 19.68 18.01 0.75
CA PHE A 235 18.31 17.93 1.27
C PHE A 235 17.24 17.97 0.16
N LEU A 236 16.01 17.58 0.49
CA LEU A 236 14.89 17.71 -0.43
C LEU A 236 14.63 19.20 -0.74
N PRO A 237 14.10 19.53 -1.93
CA PRO A 237 13.71 20.89 -2.26
C PRO A 237 12.77 21.53 -1.22
N GLU A 238 12.89 22.84 -1.00
CA GLU A 238 12.00 23.60 -0.11
C GLU A 238 10.51 23.43 -0.44
N ASP A 239 10.19 23.32 -1.73
CA ASP A 239 8.86 23.12 -2.31
C ASP A 239 8.44 21.64 -2.40
N PHE A 240 9.25 20.71 -1.86
CA PHE A 240 8.85 19.30 -1.71
C PHE A 240 7.56 19.19 -0.89
N ASP A 241 6.63 18.39 -1.39
CA ASP A 241 5.34 18.14 -0.78
C ASP A 241 5.15 16.65 -0.48
N VAL A 242 4.75 16.35 0.76
CA VAL A 242 4.56 14.97 1.25
C VAL A 242 3.52 14.18 0.46
N ARG A 243 2.65 14.83 -0.33
CA ARG A 243 1.78 14.16 -1.30
C ARG A 243 2.55 13.33 -2.33
N TYR A 244 3.83 13.60 -2.55
CA TYR A 244 4.73 12.75 -3.34
C TYR A 244 4.73 11.28 -2.86
N PHE A 245 4.53 11.05 -1.56
CA PHE A 245 4.48 9.71 -0.96
C PHE A 245 3.16 8.96 -1.19
N GLN A 246 2.09 9.61 -1.67
CA GLN A 246 0.87 8.88 -2.05
C GLN A 246 1.12 8.07 -3.33
N SER A 247 0.85 6.78 -3.26
CA SER A 247 0.98 5.86 -4.39
C SER A 247 -0.32 5.57 -5.08
N ALA A 248 -1.46 5.81 -4.42
CA ALA A 248 -2.74 5.71 -5.09
C ALA A 248 -3.00 6.97 -5.92
N PRO A 249 -3.65 6.87 -7.10
CA PRO A 249 -4.20 8.04 -7.77
C PRO A 249 -5.24 8.74 -6.88
N GLN A 250 -5.54 10.01 -7.15
CA GLN A 250 -6.41 10.83 -6.29
C GLN A 250 -7.80 10.21 -6.05
N ASP A 251 -8.35 9.49 -7.03
CA ASP A 251 -9.64 8.79 -6.94
C ASP A 251 -9.60 7.48 -6.13
N GLN A 252 -8.43 7.13 -5.59
CA GLN A 252 -8.15 5.97 -4.75
C GLN A 252 -7.54 6.38 -3.39
N GLN A 253 -7.67 7.65 -3.01
CA GLN A 253 -7.22 8.17 -1.72
C GLN A 253 -8.43 8.50 -0.82
N MET A 254 -8.42 8.01 0.41
CA MET A 254 -9.45 8.30 1.41
C MET A 254 -8.85 8.83 2.72
N ASP A 255 -9.69 9.29 3.64
CA ASP A 255 -9.24 9.54 5.02
C ASP A 255 -8.82 8.22 5.67
N TYR A 256 -7.94 8.25 6.69
CA TYR A 256 -7.50 7.02 7.34
C TYR A 256 -8.71 6.24 7.90
N PRO A 257 -8.87 4.95 7.54
CA PRO A 257 -9.96 4.14 8.04
C PRO A 257 -9.86 3.99 9.56
N GLN A 258 -11.01 4.01 10.20
CA GLN A 258 -11.18 3.82 11.65
C GLN A 258 -11.56 2.38 12.00
N GLY A 259 -12.03 1.60 11.03
CA GLY A 259 -12.43 0.21 11.16
C GLY A 259 -13.90 -0.01 10.81
N GLY A 260 -14.23 -1.21 10.33
CA GLY A 260 -15.59 -1.60 9.97
C GLY A 260 -16.14 -1.02 8.66
N GLU A 261 -15.33 -0.27 7.91
CA GLU A 261 -15.69 0.25 6.60
C GLU A 261 -16.16 -0.88 5.67
N GLN A 262 -17.25 -0.64 4.94
CA GLN A 262 -17.75 -1.61 3.97
C GLN A 262 -16.82 -1.66 2.76
N VAL A 263 -16.42 -2.86 2.38
CA VAL A 263 -15.72 -3.14 1.12
C VAL A 263 -16.70 -3.85 0.19
N ALA A 264 -16.79 -3.40 -1.06
CA ALA A 264 -17.55 -4.09 -2.09
C ALA A 264 -16.77 -4.11 -3.41
N LEU A 265 -16.83 -5.25 -4.09
CA LEU A 265 -16.13 -5.55 -5.32
C LEU A 265 -17.14 -6.05 -6.35
N LEU A 266 -17.08 -5.49 -7.56
CA LEU A 266 -17.89 -5.88 -8.71
C LEU A 266 -16.95 -6.34 -9.82
N ASN A 267 -17.11 -7.60 -10.25
CA ASN A 267 -16.37 -8.27 -11.32
C ASN A 267 -14.84 -8.26 -11.12
N LEU A 268 -14.40 -8.18 -9.86
CA LEU A 268 -12.98 -8.21 -9.46
C LEU A 268 -12.57 -9.53 -8.81
N ASP A 269 -13.48 -10.52 -8.83
CA ASP A 269 -13.25 -11.90 -8.45
C ASP A 269 -14.20 -12.84 -9.22
N ASP A 270 -14.01 -14.15 -9.04
CA ASP A 270 -14.78 -15.22 -9.70
C ASP A 270 -16.26 -15.27 -9.31
N LYS A 271 -16.68 -14.58 -8.25
CA LYS A 271 -18.08 -14.53 -7.80
C LYS A 271 -18.88 -13.42 -8.48
N GLY A 272 -18.22 -12.51 -9.18
CA GLY A 272 -18.83 -11.33 -9.81
C GLY A 272 -19.25 -10.24 -8.80
N ARG A 273 -19.69 -10.60 -7.59
CA ARG A 273 -19.94 -9.63 -6.51
C ARG A 273 -19.48 -10.19 -5.16
N SER A 274 -18.61 -9.42 -4.51
CA SER A 274 -18.18 -9.70 -3.14
C SER A 274 -18.32 -8.47 -2.27
N ALA A 275 -18.70 -8.68 -1.01
CA ALA A 275 -18.78 -7.62 -0.02
C ALA A 275 -18.33 -8.15 1.34
N PHE A 276 -17.66 -7.31 2.11
CA PHE A 276 -17.23 -7.58 3.48
C PHE A 276 -16.97 -6.25 4.20
N ARG A 277 -16.42 -6.30 5.42
CA ARG A 277 -16.00 -5.11 6.16
C ARG A 277 -14.54 -5.22 6.57
N LEU A 278 -13.85 -4.09 6.65
CA LEU A 278 -12.54 -4.04 7.32
C LEU A 278 -12.67 -4.46 8.79
N PRO A 279 -11.57 -4.92 9.44
CA PRO A 279 -11.57 -5.20 10.87
C PRO A 279 -12.13 -4.02 11.68
N ALA A 280 -12.95 -4.30 12.69
CA ALA A 280 -13.64 -3.26 13.47
C ALA A 280 -12.69 -2.38 14.31
N HIS A 281 -11.49 -2.87 14.61
CA HIS A 281 -10.51 -2.17 15.45
C HIS A 281 -9.17 -2.08 14.73
N LEU A 282 -8.81 -0.87 14.31
CA LEU A 282 -7.55 -0.59 13.61
C LEU A 282 -6.53 0.18 14.47
N LYS A 283 -6.77 0.33 15.77
CA LYS A 283 -5.82 1.03 16.66
C LYS A 283 -4.58 0.17 16.90
N LEU A 284 -3.40 0.71 16.60
CA LEU A 284 -2.12 0.06 16.87
C LEU A 284 -1.16 1.03 17.56
N PRO A 285 -0.93 0.90 18.89
CA PRO A 285 0.06 1.72 19.58
C PRO A 285 1.47 1.21 19.25
N MET A 286 2.38 2.16 19.02
CA MET A 286 3.82 1.92 18.90
C MET A 286 4.54 2.78 19.94
N LEU A 287 5.18 2.13 20.90
CA LEU A 287 5.88 2.80 22.00
C LEU A 287 7.37 2.90 21.69
N ILE A 288 7.90 4.10 21.73
CA ILE A 288 9.32 4.41 21.59
C ILE A 288 9.88 4.69 22.98
N ILE A 289 11.01 4.08 23.32
CA ILE A 289 11.74 4.28 24.58
C ILE A 289 13.14 4.77 24.23
N LEU A 290 13.53 5.91 24.79
CA LEU A 290 14.83 6.51 24.58
C LEU A 290 15.85 6.02 25.63
N HIS A 291 17.14 6.21 25.35
CA HIS A 291 18.20 5.84 26.29
C HIS A 291 18.20 6.66 27.59
N ASP A 292 17.59 7.84 27.60
CA ASP A 292 17.38 8.64 28.81
C ASP A 292 16.19 8.15 29.68
N GLY A 293 15.49 7.11 29.23
CA GLY A 293 14.33 6.52 29.90
C GLY A 293 13.00 7.19 29.57
N SER A 294 12.99 8.27 28.79
CA SER A 294 11.74 8.89 28.33
C SER A 294 11.02 8.02 27.30
N THR A 295 9.68 8.12 27.29
CA THR A 295 8.82 7.35 26.39
C THR A 295 8.03 8.26 25.47
N ARG A 296 7.87 7.87 24.21
CA ARG A 296 6.98 8.51 23.24
C ARG A 296 6.02 7.45 22.70
N GLU A 297 4.73 7.64 22.93
CA GLU A 297 3.70 6.80 22.31
C GLU A 297 3.28 7.42 20.98
N SER A 298 3.29 6.62 19.92
CA SER A 298 2.77 7.00 18.61
C SER A 298 1.62 6.07 18.22
N ALA A 299 0.49 6.65 17.83
CA ALA A 299 -0.63 5.90 17.30
C ALA A 299 -0.44 5.73 15.79
N ALA A 300 -0.14 4.50 15.36
CA ALA A 300 -0.01 4.23 13.94
C ALA A 300 -1.39 4.25 13.27
N VAL A 301 -1.45 4.88 12.09
CA VAL A 301 -2.65 4.94 11.26
C VAL A 301 -2.54 3.92 10.13
N VAL A 302 -3.66 3.35 9.70
CA VAL A 302 -3.70 2.59 8.45
C VAL A 302 -3.67 3.59 7.31
N ASP A 303 -2.58 3.64 6.56
CA ASP A 303 -2.42 4.57 5.44
C ASP A 303 -2.31 3.88 4.08
N THR A 304 -2.35 2.54 4.06
CA THR A 304 -2.39 1.77 2.82
C THR A 304 -3.25 0.53 3.01
N VAL A 305 -4.24 0.34 2.14
CA VAL A 305 -5.06 -0.87 2.00
C VAL A 305 -4.78 -1.45 0.62
N ILE A 306 -4.37 -2.72 0.56
CA ILE A 306 -4.20 -3.44 -0.72
C ILE A 306 -5.12 -4.65 -0.74
N LEU A 307 -6.03 -4.69 -1.70
CA LEU A 307 -6.91 -5.82 -1.96
C LEU A 307 -6.26 -6.77 -2.97
N GLU A 308 -6.27 -8.07 -2.68
CA GLU A 308 -5.75 -9.11 -3.58
C GLU A 308 -6.80 -10.23 -3.73
N PRO A 309 -7.91 -9.99 -4.45
CA PRO A 309 -9.03 -10.93 -4.53
C PRO A 309 -8.64 -12.29 -5.10
N ASP A 310 -7.71 -12.32 -6.07
CA ASP A 310 -7.16 -13.56 -6.64
C ASP A 310 -6.49 -14.45 -5.58
N ALA A 311 -5.81 -13.83 -4.61
CA ALA A 311 -5.19 -14.51 -3.48
C ALA A 311 -6.13 -14.66 -2.27
N ARG A 312 -7.41 -14.25 -2.42
CA ARG A 312 -8.44 -14.23 -1.37
C ARG A 312 -8.00 -13.55 -0.08
N ARG A 313 -7.20 -12.50 -0.19
CA ARG A 313 -6.65 -11.76 0.95
C ARG A 313 -6.64 -10.25 0.71
N PHE A 314 -6.43 -9.50 1.78
CA PHE A 314 -6.05 -8.10 1.70
C PHE A 314 -5.02 -7.78 2.79
N THR A 315 -4.28 -6.70 2.59
CA THR A 315 -3.30 -6.22 3.55
C THR A 315 -3.63 -4.80 4.02
N LEU A 316 -3.33 -4.55 5.29
CA LEU A 316 -3.41 -3.24 5.91
C LEU A 316 -2.01 -2.86 6.41
N THR A 317 -1.51 -1.69 6.01
CA THR A 317 -0.23 -1.17 6.47
C THR A 317 -0.48 -0.02 7.46
N TRP A 318 -0.07 -0.24 8.70
CA TRP A 318 -0.01 0.77 9.76
C TRP A 318 1.33 1.48 9.70
N ARG A 319 1.31 2.82 9.73
CA ARG A 319 2.51 3.64 9.80
C ARG A 319 2.44 4.66 10.92
N ALA A 320 3.56 4.83 11.60
CA ALA A 320 3.82 5.92 12.53
C ALA A 320 5.21 6.48 12.27
N SER A 321 5.33 7.80 12.26
CA SER A 321 6.61 8.49 12.11
C SER A 321 6.84 9.39 13.31
N SER A 322 8.01 9.23 13.94
CA SER A 322 8.41 10.05 15.09
C SER A 322 9.69 10.81 14.74
N PRO A 323 9.73 12.13 14.97
CA PRO A 323 10.94 12.87 14.73
C PRO A 323 12.01 12.46 15.74
N LEU A 324 13.27 12.44 15.30
CA LEU A 324 14.43 12.21 16.14
C LEU A 324 15.02 13.57 16.57
N GLY A 325 15.66 13.58 17.74
CA GLY A 325 16.40 14.73 18.25
C GLY A 325 17.78 14.84 17.62
N ARG A 326 18.51 13.71 17.54
CA ARG A 326 19.83 13.61 16.91
C ARG A 326 19.85 12.61 15.77
N ASN A 327 19.65 11.34 16.10
CA ASN A 327 19.64 10.22 15.15
C ASN A 327 19.08 8.98 15.83
N ILE A 328 18.97 7.88 15.08
CA ILE A 328 18.37 6.62 15.57
C ILE A 328 19.02 6.05 16.83
N ARG A 329 20.28 6.40 17.15
CA ARG A 329 20.99 5.91 18.34
C ARG A 329 20.44 6.49 19.65
N GLU A 330 19.59 7.52 19.61
CA GLU A 330 18.91 7.98 20.82
C GLU A 330 17.81 7.00 21.29
N VAL A 331 17.34 6.15 20.38
CA VAL A 331 16.25 5.20 20.64
C VAL A 331 16.81 3.90 21.19
N ALA A 332 16.46 3.61 22.44
CA ALA A 332 16.83 2.36 23.10
C ALA A 332 15.98 1.20 22.58
N ARG A 333 14.66 1.38 22.52
CA ARG A 333 13.71 0.32 22.19
C ARG A 333 12.47 0.86 21.49
N VAL A 334 11.90 0.07 20.61
CA VAL A 334 10.53 0.26 20.10
C VAL A 334 9.71 -0.98 20.40
N ILE A 335 8.47 -0.79 20.84
CA ILE A 335 7.52 -1.87 21.12
C ILE A 335 6.24 -1.66 20.31
N VAL A 336 5.96 -2.59 19.41
CA VAL A 336 4.73 -2.61 18.59
C VAL A 336 3.62 -3.34 19.36
N GLY A 337 2.44 -2.72 19.46
CA GLY A 337 1.26 -3.32 20.10
C GLY A 337 1.19 -3.11 21.61
N GLN A 338 1.92 -2.15 22.17
CA GLN A 338 1.88 -1.81 23.60
C GLN A 338 1.76 -0.30 23.81
N THR A 339 0.88 0.12 24.71
CA THR A 339 0.79 1.53 25.16
C THR A 339 1.79 1.83 26.26
N ALA A 340 2.11 3.11 26.47
CA ALA A 340 2.92 3.59 27.58
C ALA A 340 2.34 3.14 28.94
N ARG A 341 1.01 3.21 29.10
CA ARG A 341 0.33 2.74 30.32
C ARG A 341 0.56 1.25 30.57
N GLN A 342 0.41 0.42 29.55
CA GLN A 342 0.65 -1.03 29.65
C GLN A 342 2.12 -1.32 29.96
N PHE A 343 3.03 -0.53 29.40
CA PHE A 343 4.46 -0.65 29.66
C PHE A 343 4.80 -0.32 31.13
N GLU A 344 4.33 0.81 31.66
CA GLU A 344 4.55 1.18 33.06
C GLU A 344 3.93 0.17 34.03
N GLN A 345 2.74 -0.36 33.71
CA GLN A 345 2.12 -1.42 34.52
C GLN A 345 2.96 -2.71 34.55
N ALA A 346 3.51 -3.11 33.40
CA ALA A 346 4.39 -4.28 33.31
C ALA A 346 5.69 -4.06 34.09
N LYS A 347 6.31 -2.89 33.96
CA LYS A 347 7.50 -2.50 34.71
C LYS A 347 7.27 -2.50 36.23
N ALA A 348 6.19 -1.86 36.69
CA ALA A 348 5.82 -1.85 38.11
C ALA A 348 5.46 -3.25 38.64
N TYR A 349 4.94 -4.14 37.79
CA TYR A 349 4.74 -5.54 38.15
C TYR A 349 6.08 -6.28 38.30
N GLU A 350 6.99 -6.15 37.33
CA GLU A 350 8.33 -6.73 37.39
C GLU A 350 9.12 -6.26 38.61
N GLU A 351 9.09 -4.96 38.94
CA GLU A 351 9.74 -4.41 40.13
C GLU A 351 9.15 -4.99 41.43
N ARG A 352 7.82 -5.14 41.51
CA ARG A 352 7.15 -5.79 42.66
C ARG A 352 7.50 -7.27 42.77
N MET A 353 7.75 -7.94 41.66
CA MET A 353 8.11 -9.37 41.64
C MET A 353 9.61 -9.60 41.85
N ARG A 354 10.48 -8.63 41.59
CA ARG A 354 11.95 -8.74 41.72
C ARG A 354 12.43 -9.08 43.14
N GLY A 355 11.63 -8.75 44.17
CA GLY A 355 11.89 -9.11 45.56
C GLY A 355 11.13 -10.34 46.08
N LYS A 356 10.28 -10.96 45.24
CA LYS A 356 9.51 -12.14 45.64
C LYS A 356 10.19 -13.41 45.14
N GLN A 357 10.22 -14.41 46.02
CA GLN A 357 10.75 -15.71 45.68
C GLN A 357 9.81 -16.40 44.68
N HIS A 358 10.36 -16.79 43.54
CA HIS A 358 9.63 -17.51 42.50
C HIS A 358 9.75 -19.01 42.76
N PHE A 359 8.63 -19.73 42.72
CA PHE A 359 8.58 -21.17 42.88
C PHE A 359 8.05 -21.79 41.59
N GLU A 360 8.78 -22.75 41.03
CA GLU A 360 8.43 -23.45 39.80
C GLU A 360 7.36 -24.53 40.03
N SER A 361 7.09 -24.88 41.30
CA SER A 361 6.05 -25.81 41.69
C SER A 361 5.47 -25.51 43.06
N LEU A 362 4.27 -26.04 43.33
CA LEU A 362 3.63 -25.95 44.64
C LEU A 362 4.49 -26.61 45.74
N ASP A 363 5.17 -27.71 45.41
CA ASP A 363 6.05 -28.42 46.35
C ASP A 363 7.23 -27.55 46.78
N GLN A 364 7.81 -26.78 45.86
CA GLN A 364 8.92 -25.88 46.15
C GLN A 364 8.47 -24.72 47.05
N LEU A 365 7.26 -24.19 46.82
CA LEU A 365 6.65 -23.19 47.70
C LEU A 365 6.42 -23.76 49.11
N ILE A 366 5.88 -24.98 49.22
CA ILE A 366 5.60 -25.62 50.51
C ILE A 366 6.90 -25.88 51.28
N ALA A 367 7.94 -26.38 50.61
CA ALA A 367 9.24 -26.64 51.21
C ALA A 367 9.84 -25.34 51.76
N TRP A 368 9.86 -24.28 50.95
CA TRP A 368 10.33 -22.97 51.38
C TRP A 368 9.49 -22.40 52.53
N THR A 369 8.17 -22.53 52.49
CA THR A 369 7.29 -22.01 53.55
C THR A 369 7.56 -22.69 54.89
N LYS A 370 7.82 -24.00 54.90
CA LYS A 370 8.19 -24.75 56.10
C LYS A 370 9.55 -24.32 56.68
N GLU A 371 10.47 -23.92 55.81
CA GLU A 371 11.81 -23.46 56.21
C GLU A 371 11.80 -21.99 56.68
N ALA A 372 11.07 -21.12 55.98
CA ALA A 372 10.95 -19.69 56.28
C ALA A 372 10.04 -19.42 57.48
N TYR A 373 9.03 -20.27 57.72
CA TYR A 373 8.08 -20.19 58.83
C TYR A 373 7.97 -21.56 59.51
N PRO A 374 9.00 -21.98 60.26
CA PRO A 374 8.94 -23.23 61.01
C PRO A 374 7.72 -23.19 61.95
N PRO A 375 6.92 -24.27 62.02
CA PRO A 375 5.76 -24.31 62.88
C PRO A 375 6.18 -24.03 64.33
N SER A 376 5.52 -23.07 64.99
CA SER A 376 5.81 -22.74 66.38
C SER A 376 5.60 -23.98 67.26
N GLU A 377 6.62 -24.37 68.02
CA GLU A 377 6.55 -25.42 69.03
C GLU A 377 5.71 -24.98 70.24
N HIS A 378 4.43 -24.69 70.04
CA HIS A 378 3.46 -24.51 71.10
C HIS A 378 2.12 -25.01 70.60
N THR A 379 1.78 -26.26 70.93
CA THR A 379 0.71 -26.63 71.87
C THR A 379 0.68 -28.16 71.90
N LEU A 380 1.14 -28.74 73.02
CA LEU A 380 0.82 -30.12 73.42
C LEU A 380 -0.54 -30.13 74.12
#